data_AF-A0AAP0WRA6-F1
#
_entry.id   AF-A0AAP0WRA6-F1
#
_cell.length_a   1.000
_cell.length_b   1.000
_cell.length_c   1.000
_cell.angle_alpha   90.00
_cell.angle_beta   90.00
_cell.angle_gamma   90.00
#
_symmetry.space_group_name_H-M   'P 1'
#
loop_
_entity.id
_entity.type
_entity.pdbx_description
1 polymer ?
#
loop_
_entity_poly.entity_id
_entity_poly.type
_entity_poly.pdbx_seq_one_letter_code
_entity_poly.pdbx_strand_id
1 'polypeptide(L)'
;MAEGVLTRIQTLKERLQEIISAHPKEIQTLVSRIESHGKGILQPHQILAEFEAISKGDGQKLADWGIWRYFEIHTAIVLPPWIALAVRPRPGVWEYIRLNVKGLVVEELSVPEFLHFKEVLVNGNSNGEFVLELDFEPFNASFPRPTLSKSIGNGVEFLNRHLSAKLFHDKESLQPLLDFLRAHHYNGTTMMLNDRIHDLNALQFVLRKAEEYLSTLPPETPYSEFDHKFQDIGLERGWGDTAERVSEMIQLLLDLLEAPDPCTLETFLGKIPMVFNVVILSPHGYFAQDNVLGYPDTGGQFVPWRPEMLKRIKQQGLDITPKIVIVTRLLPDAVGTTCGQRVEKVFGSEHCSILRVPFRTEKGIVRKWISRFEVWPYLETYTEDVAKELAAELQAKPDLIIGNYSDGNIVASLLSHKLGVTQDTVGQYESHTAFTLPGLYRVVHGIDVFDPKFNIVSPGADMAIYYPYTEEKRRLKAFHPEIEELLFSSVENEEHL
;
A
#
# COMPACT_ATOMS: atom_id res chain seq x y z
N MET A 1 -38.85 16.13 26.65
CA MET A 1 -37.50 16.44 27.19
C MET A 1 -36.52 16.21 26.05
N ALA A 2 -35.66 17.20 25.83
CA ALA A 2 -34.79 17.46 24.68
C ALA A 2 -34.39 16.26 23.80
N GLU A 3 -34.83 16.30 22.54
CA GLU A 3 -34.13 15.70 21.42
C GLU A 3 -32.78 16.43 21.28
N GLY A 4 -31.68 15.72 21.54
CA GLY A 4 -30.33 16.21 21.31
C GLY A 4 -30.06 16.28 19.81
N VAL A 5 -30.40 17.40 19.19
CA VAL A 5 -29.97 17.76 17.84
C VAL A 5 -28.44 17.81 17.85
N LEU A 6 -27.80 16.87 17.15
CA LEU A 6 -26.40 16.99 16.76
C LEU A 6 -26.24 18.34 16.06
N THR A 7 -25.54 19.28 16.70
CA THR A 7 -25.23 20.60 16.15
C THR A 7 -24.53 20.41 14.82
N ARG A 8 -25.16 20.89 13.74
CA ARG A 8 -24.63 20.89 12.37
C ARG A 8 -23.19 21.40 12.39
N ILE A 9 -22.24 20.59 11.89
CA ILE A 9 -20.86 21.03 11.70
C ILE A 9 -20.90 22.16 10.66
N GLN A 10 -20.40 23.33 11.05
CA GLN A 10 -20.37 24.51 10.21
C GLN A 10 -19.41 24.30 9.03
N THR A 11 -19.85 24.57 7.81
CA THR A 11 -19.06 24.40 6.58
C THR A 11 -17.90 25.39 6.51
N LEU A 12 -16.83 25.09 5.75
CA LEU A 12 -15.75 26.06 5.50
C LEU A 12 -16.27 27.38 4.94
N LYS A 13 -17.25 27.32 4.04
CA LYS A 13 -17.90 28.51 3.47
C LYS A 13 -18.51 29.39 4.57
N GLU A 14 -19.32 28.81 5.44
CA GLU A 14 -19.98 29.53 6.55
C GLU A 14 -18.92 30.14 7.48
N ARG A 15 -17.89 29.38 7.86
CA ARG A 15 -16.78 29.87 8.70
C ARG A 15 -16.02 31.03 8.06
N LEU A 16 -15.70 30.94 6.76
CA LEU A 16 -15.02 32.01 6.04
C LEU A 16 -15.89 33.25 5.87
N GLN A 17 -17.18 33.09 5.62
CA GLN A 17 -18.11 34.22 5.52
C GLN A 17 -18.23 34.99 6.83
N GLU A 18 -18.25 34.30 7.97
CA GLU A 18 -18.22 34.94 9.30
C GLU A 18 -16.93 35.74 9.52
N ILE A 19 -15.78 35.19 9.13
CA ILE A 19 -14.48 35.86 9.25
C ILE A 19 -14.39 37.08 8.33
N ILE A 20 -14.87 36.97 7.10
CA ILE A 20 -14.94 38.08 6.15
C ILE A 20 -15.83 39.20 6.72
N SER A 21 -16.93 38.84 7.36
CA SER A 21 -17.84 39.81 7.99
C SER A 21 -17.22 40.48 9.23
N ALA A 22 -16.42 39.74 10.00
CA ALA A 22 -15.72 40.26 11.17
C ALA A 22 -14.51 41.16 10.82
N HIS A 23 -13.78 40.84 9.74
CA HIS A 23 -12.52 41.50 9.37
C HIS A 23 -12.40 41.86 7.87
N PRO A 24 -13.35 42.60 7.28
CA PRO A 24 -13.44 42.76 5.83
C PRO A 24 -12.24 43.49 5.21
N LYS A 25 -11.67 44.49 5.90
CA LYS A 25 -10.54 45.30 5.37
C LYS A 25 -9.27 44.48 5.29
N GLU A 26 -9.01 43.71 6.32
CA GLU A 26 -7.82 42.88 6.43
C GLU A 26 -7.92 41.68 5.46
N ILE A 27 -9.10 41.06 5.29
CA ILE A 27 -9.29 40.04 4.23
C ILE A 27 -9.10 40.64 2.85
N GLN A 28 -9.70 41.81 2.57
CA GLN A 28 -9.50 42.50 1.29
C GLN A 28 -8.01 42.70 1.00
N THR A 29 -7.23 43.08 2.01
CA THR A 29 -5.78 43.27 1.89
C THR A 29 -5.08 41.95 1.57
N LEU A 30 -5.38 40.88 2.30
CA LEU A 30 -4.80 39.55 2.08
C LEU A 30 -5.09 39.03 0.68
N VAL A 31 -6.35 39.05 0.28
CA VAL A 31 -6.79 38.53 -1.01
C VAL A 31 -6.23 39.37 -2.16
N SER A 32 -6.16 40.70 -2.01
CA SER A 32 -5.54 41.57 -3.03
C SER A 32 -4.04 41.31 -3.15
N ARG A 33 -3.33 41.02 -2.05
CA ARG A 33 -1.92 40.65 -2.07
C ARG A 33 -1.69 39.30 -2.73
N ILE A 34 -2.55 38.32 -2.46
CA ILE A 34 -2.55 37.03 -3.17
C ILE A 34 -2.78 37.25 -4.67
N GLU A 35 -3.77 38.05 -5.06
CA GLU A 35 -4.05 38.37 -6.47
C GLU A 35 -2.86 39.08 -7.15
N SER A 36 -2.13 39.91 -6.41
CA SER A 36 -0.99 40.68 -6.93
C SER A 36 0.19 39.82 -7.39
N HIS A 37 0.25 38.54 -6.99
CA HIS A 37 1.21 37.56 -7.52
C HIS A 37 0.96 37.23 -9.00
N GLY A 38 -0.19 37.60 -9.55
CA GLY A 38 -0.58 37.33 -10.92
C GLY A 38 -1.18 35.94 -11.12
N LYS A 39 -1.57 35.65 -12.38
CA LYS A 39 -2.15 34.36 -12.77
C LYS A 39 -1.17 33.22 -12.48
N GLY A 40 -1.51 32.30 -11.59
CA GLY A 40 -0.58 31.26 -11.15
C GLY A 40 -1.09 30.37 -10.01
N ILE A 41 -0.21 29.50 -9.53
CA ILE A 41 -0.44 28.65 -8.34
C ILE A 41 0.47 29.15 -7.23
N LEU A 42 -0.08 29.33 -6.03
CA LEU A 42 0.67 29.61 -4.82
C LEU A 42 0.67 28.39 -3.90
N GLN A 43 1.86 28.11 -3.35
CA GLN A 43 2.13 27.06 -2.37
C GLN A 43 1.84 27.55 -0.94
N PRO A 44 1.65 26.66 0.04
CA PRO A 44 1.30 27.03 1.41
C PRO A 44 2.25 28.06 2.04
N HIS A 45 3.56 27.91 1.84
CA HIS A 45 4.56 28.82 2.39
C HIS A 45 4.47 30.24 1.81
N GLN A 46 4.06 30.39 0.53
CA GLN A 46 3.87 31.69 -0.10
C GLN A 46 2.63 32.39 0.45
N ILE A 47 1.54 31.64 0.63
CA ILE A 47 0.29 32.14 1.23
C ILE A 47 0.54 32.56 2.70
N LEU A 48 1.30 31.76 3.44
CA LEU A 48 1.67 32.05 4.82
C LEU A 48 2.54 33.31 4.92
N ALA A 49 3.49 33.51 4.00
CA ALA A 49 4.33 34.70 3.98
C ALA A 49 3.50 35.99 3.83
N GLU A 50 2.47 35.98 2.97
CA GLU A 50 1.56 37.13 2.83
C GLU A 50 0.73 37.39 4.10
N PHE A 51 0.29 36.32 4.76
CA PHE A 51 -0.40 36.42 6.04
C PHE A 51 0.50 37.02 7.15
N GLU A 52 1.74 36.55 7.26
CA GLU A 52 2.70 37.08 8.24
C GLU A 52 3.05 38.55 7.98
N ALA A 53 3.13 38.95 6.70
CA ALA A 53 3.44 40.32 6.32
C ALA A 53 2.32 41.32 6.68
N ILE A 54 1.05 40.89 6.72
CA ILE A 54 -0.07 41.71 7.22
C ILE A 54 -0.02 41.80 8.75
N SER A 55 0.35 40.70 9.40
CA SER A 55 0.41 40.60 10.86
C SER A 55 1.48 41.48 11.51
N LYS A 56 2.57 41.81 10.79
CA LYS A 56 3.67 42.64 11.31
C LYS A 56 3.35 44.15 11.37
N GLY A 57 2.26 44.61 10.76
CA GLY A 57 1.89 46.03 10.70
C GLY A 57 1.06 46.56 11.87
N ASP A 58 0.27 45.70 12.54
CA ASP A 58 -0.64 46.05 13.64
C ASP A 58 -0.50 45.03 14.79
N GLY A 59 0.46 45.26 15.68
CA GLY A 59 0.98 44.31 16.67
C GLY A 59 0.05 43.84 17.81
N GLN A 60 -1.28 43.96 17.70
CA GLN A 60 -2.22 43.58 18.78
C GLN A 60 -3.44 42.73 18.37
N LYS A 61 -3.64 42.39 17.08
CA LYS A 61 -4.81 41.59 16.62
C LYS A 61 -4.49 40.13 16.24
N LEU A 62 -3.31 39.63 16.59
CA LEU A 62 -2.80 38.31 16.17
C LEU A 62 -3.52 37.11 16.80
N ALA A 63 -4.19 37.28 17.95
CA ALA A 63 -4.85 36.18 18.66
C ALA A 63 -6.19 35.75 18.01
N ASP A 64 -6.98 36.70 17.50
CA ASP A 64 -8.27 36.41 16.86
C ASP A 64 -8.12 35.93 15.40
N TRP A 65 -6.97 36.21 14.78
CA TRP A 65 -6.61 35.80 13.42
C TRP A 65 -6.10 34.36 13.31
N GLY A 66 -6.00 33.64 14.43
CA GLY A 66 -5.65 32.22 14.46
C GLY A 66 -6.53 31.35 13.56
N ILE A 67 -7.76 31.80 13.23
CA ILE A 67 -8.73 31.09 12.38
C ILE A 67 -8.24 30.90 10.94
N TRP A 68 -7.43 31.81 10.38
CA TRP A 68 -6.80 31.57 9.07
C TRP A 68 -5.72 30.50 9.12
N ARG A 69 -5.04 30.37 10.26
CA ARG A 69 -4.09 29.29 10.54
C ARG A 69 -4.79 27.95 10.75
N TYR A 70 -6.08 27.95 11.09
CA TYR A 70 -6.95 26.76 11.11
C TYR A 70 -7.36 26.28 9.72
N PHE A 71 -7.32 27.15 8.70
CA PHE A 71 -7.45 26.69 7.33
C PHE A 71 -6.07 26.28 6.86
N GLU A 72 -5.79 24.98 6.94
CA GLU A 72 -4.63 24.37 6.27
C GLU A 72 -4.83 24.50 4.74
N ILE A 73 -4.63 25.72 4.22
CA ILE A 73 -4.71 26.01 2.80
C ILE A 73 -3.52 25.33 2.15
N HIS A 74 -3.81 24.30 1.38
CA HIS A 74 -2.80 23.50 0.72
C HIS A 74 -2.35 24.14 -0.60
N THR A 75 -3.26 24.81 -1.30
CA THR A 75 -2.96 25.43 -2.60
C THR A 75 -3.95 26.55 -2.89
N ALA A 76 -3.46 27.66 -3.45
CA ALA A 76 -4.29 28.70 -4.04
C ALA A 76 -4.02 28.81 -5.54
N ILE A 77 -5.09 28.90 -6.33
CA ILE A 77 -5.05 29.12 -7.78
C ILE A 77 -5.59 30.52 -8.04
N VAL A 78 -4.76 31.38 -8.62
CA VAL A 78 -5.11 32.77 -8.90
C VAL A 78 -5.51 32.89 -10.37
N LEU A 79 -6.80 33.16 -10.61
CA LEU A 79 -7.38 33.46 -11.92
C LEU A 79 -8.26 34.72 -11.79
N PRO A 80 -7.69 35.93 -11.91
CA PRO A 80 -8.42 37.18 -11.67
C PRO A 80 -9.76 37.23 -12.44
N PRO A 81 -10.88 37.62 -11.79
CA PRO A 81 -10.99 38.19 -10.44
C PRO A 81 -11.22 37.15 -9.32
N TRP A 82 -10.91 35.88 -9.55
CA TRP A 82 -11.17 34.77 -8.64
C TRP A 82 -9.89 34.14 -8.10
N ILE A 83 -9.94 33.71 -6.85
CA ILE A 83 -8.93 32.85 -6.24
C ILE A 83 -9.63 31.57 -5.78
N ALA A 84 -9.22 30.42 -6.31
CA ALA A 84 -9.69 29.12 -5.84
C ALA A 84 -8.72 28.57 -4.78
N LEU A 85 -9.25 28.09 -3.67
CA LEU A 85 -8.49 27.56 -2.54
C LEU A 85 -8.82 26.08 -2.34
N ALA A 86 -7.79 25.25 -2.21
CA ALA A 86 -7.89 23.91 -1.67
C ALA A 86 -7.52 23.95 -0.19
N VAL A 87 -8.48 23.62 0.67
CA VAL A 87 -8.31 23.59 2.12
C VAL A 87 -8.36 22.14 2.57
N ARG A 88 -7.44 21.76 3.46
CA ARG A 88 -7.36 20.40 4.00
C ARG A 88 -7.51 20.43 5.52
N PRO A 89 -8.73 20.55 6.08
CA PRO A 89 -8.91 20.71 7.52
C PRO A 89 -8.31 19.58 8.37
N ARG A 90 -8.22 18.39 7.79
CA ARG A 90 -7.60 17.20 8.40
C ARG A 90 -7.19 16.22 7.30
N PRO A 91 -6.30 15.25 7.59
CA PRO A 91 -5.94 14.21 6.63
C PRO A 91 -7.16 13.47 6.06
N GLY A 92 -7.20 13.37 4.73
CA GLY A 92 -8.27 12.75 3.96
C GLY A 92 -9.53 13.58 3.75
N VAL A 93 -9.59 14.82 4.28
CA VAL A 93 -10.74 15.70 4.10
C VAL A 93 -10.31 16.96 3.38
N TRP A 94 -10.96 17.20 2.25
CA TRP A 94 -10.70 18.33 1.37
C TRP A 94 -11.96 19.13 1.17
N GLU A 95 -11.82 20.45 1.22
CA GLU A 95 -12.88 21.40 0.92
C GLU A 95 -12.32 22.41 -0.09
N TYR A 96 -13.10 22.68 -1.13
CA TYR A 96 -12.71 23.57 -2.22
C TYR A 96 -13.66 24.75 -2.28
N ILE A 97 -13.09 25.94 -2.45
CA ILE A 97 -13.85 27.17 -2.50
C ILE A 97 -13.23 28.12 -3.54
N ARG A 98 -14.03 29.07 -4.01
CA ARG A 98 -13.51 30.25 -4.71
C ARG A 98 -13.92 31.52 -3.99
N LEU A 99 -13.05 32.51 -4.06
CA LEU A 99 -13.26 33.83 -3.49
C LEU A 99 -13.10 34.90 -4.58
N ASN A 100 -14.09 35.78 -4.69
CA ASN A 100 -14.01 36.94 -5.59
C ASN A 100 -13.23 38.06 -4.91
N VAL A 101 -12.15 38.53 -5.54
CA VAL A 101 -11.26 39.52 -4.91
C VAL A 101 -11.94 40.87 -4.69
N LYS A 102 -12.85 41.28 -5.58
CA LYS A 102 -13.50 42.60 -5.52
C LYS A 102 -14.75 42.61 -4.64
N GLY A 103 -15.53 41.53 -4.69
CA GLY A 103 -16.80 41.41 -3.98
C GLY A 103 -16.71 40.70 -2.64
N LEU A 104 -15.57 40.08 -2.31
CA LEU A 104 -15.39 39.19 -1.14
C LEU A 104 -16.47 38.10 -1.04
N VAL A 105 -16.97 37.66 -2.21
CA VAL A 105 -17.97 36.59 -2.30
C VAL A 105 -17.25 35.24 -2.24
N VAL A 106 -17.69 34.38 -1.33
CA VAL A 106 -17.18 33.00 -1.17
C VAL A 106 -18.21 32.01 -1.67
N GLU A 107 -17.76 31.12 -2.55
CA GLU A 107 -18.56 30.04 -3.12
C GLU A 107 -17.84 28.72 -2.92
N GLU A 108 -18.60 27.67 -2.61
CA GLU A 108 -18.09 26.31 -2.52
C GLU A 108 -17.93 25.75 -3.95
N LEU A 109 -16.89 24.96 -4.15
CA LEU A 109 -16.62 24.27 -5.40
C LEU A 109 -16.69 22.77 -5.16
N SER A 110 -17.29 22.08 -6.11
CA SER A 110 -17.06 20.65 -6.28
C SER A 110 -15.62 20.37 -6.74
N VAL A 111 -15.16 19.13 -6.57
CA VAL A 111 -13.84 18.71 -7.06
C VAL A 111 -13.67 18.97 -8.57
N PRO A 112 -14.62 18.61 -9.45
CA PRO A 112 -14.51 18.89 -10.88
C PRO A 112 -14.33 20.39 -11.16
N GLU A 113 -15.11 21.25 -10.50
CA GLU A 113 -15.03 22.71 -10.68
C GLU A 113 -13.68 23.26 -10.21
N PHE A 114 -13.16 22.82 -9.06
CA PHE A 114 -11.84 23.23 -8.60
C PHE A 114 -10.73 22.81 -9.55
N LEU A 115 -10.79 21.57 -10.07
CA LEU A 115 -9.78 21.10 -11.02
C LEU A 115 -9.91 21.79 -12.38
N HIS A 116 -11.10 22.23 -12.77
CA HIS A 116 -11.29 23.06 -13.95
C HIS A 116 -10.53 24.40 -13.85
N PHE A 117 -10.40 24.99 -12.66
CA PHE A 117 -9.52 26.16 -12.47
C PHE A 117 -8.05 25.85 -12.80
N LYS A 118 -7.55 24.65 -12.45
CA LYS A 118 -6.19 24.22 -12.82
C LYS A 118 -6.03 24.07 -14.34
N GLU A 119 -7.06 23.59 -15.01
CA GLU A 119 -7.06 23.43 -16.47
C GLU A 119 -7.03 24.77 -17.18
N VAL A 120 -7.89 25.72 -16.77
CA VAL A 120 -7.95 27.07 -17.35
C VAL A 120 -6.65 27.84 -17.13
N LEU A 121 -5.93 27.54 -16.05
CA LEU A 121 -4.61 28.11 -15.81
C LEU A 121 -3.62 27.75 -16.92
N VAL A 122 -3.62 26.48 -17.37
CA VAL A 122 -2.67 25.94 -18.36
C VAL A 122 -3.17 26.15 -19.80
N ASN A 123 -4.40 25.72 -20.08
CA ASN A 123 -4.97 25.68 -21.43
C ASN A 123 -5.76 26.93 -21.79
N GLY A 124 -6.09 27.80 -20.83
CA GLY A 124 -7.10 28.84 -21.03
C GLY A 124 -8.51 28.26 -21.13
N ASN A 125 -9.45 29.00 -21.72
CA ASN A 125 -10.86 28.56 -21.84
C ASN A 125 -11.10 27.54 -22.98
N SER A 126 -10.06 27.06 -23.64
CA SER A 126 -10.15 26.04 -24.68
C SER A 126 -10.15 24.64 -24.07
N ASN A 127 -11.25 24.29 -23.39
CA ASN A 127 -11.53 22.89 -23.04
C ASN A 127 -12.52 22.33 -24.07
N GLY A 128 -12.33 21.06 -24.48
CA GLY A 128 -13.32 20.32 -25.25
C GLY A 128 -14.60 20.10 -24.44
N GLU A 129 -15.75 20.06 -25.10
CA GLU A 129 -17.08 19.90 -24.45
C GLU A 129 -17.19 18.66 -23.55
N PHE A 130 -16.37 17.63 -23.77
CA PHE A 130 -16.43 16.35 -23.05
C PHE A 130 -15.02 15.90 -22.63
N VAL A 131 -14.57 16.37 -21.46
CA VAL A 131 -13.33 15.89 -20.82
C VAL A 131 -13.62 14.57 -20.09
N LEU A 132 -12.75 13.57 -20.25
CA LEU A 132 -12.87 12.30 -19.51
C LEU A 132 -12.65 12.54 -18.02
N GLU A 133 -13.65 12.20 -17.22
CA GLU A 133 -13.58 12.21 -15.76
C GLU A 133 -13.46 10.78 -15.24
N LEU A 134 -12.42 10.54 -14.44
CA LEU A 134 -12.21 9.29 -13.72
C LEU A 134 -12.72 9.46 -12.29
N ASP A 135 -13.77 8.72 -11.97
CA ASP A 135 -14.42 8.69 -10.66
C ASP A 135 -14.55 7.24 -10.18
N PHE A 136 -13.74 6.87 -9.18
CA PHE A 136 -13.75 5.55 -8.57
C PHE A 136 -14.65 5.46 -7.33
N GLU A 137 -15.28 6.55 -6.89
CA GLU A 137 -16.13 6.52 -5.69
C GLU A 137 -17.32 5.54 -5.81
N PRO A 138 -18.09 5.53 -6.92
CA PRO A 138 -19.23 4.62 -7.07
C PRO A 138 -18.83 3.15 -7.08
N PHE A 139 -17.64 2.82 -7.59
CA PHE A 139 -17.13 1.45 -7.67
C PHE A 139 -16.72 0.89 -6.30
N ASN A 140 -16.52 1.76 -5.31
CA ASN A 140 -16.14 1.39 -3.94
C ASN A 140 -17.28 1.58 -2.93
N ALA A 141 -18.50 1.88 -3.38
CA ALA A 141 -19.65 2.15 -2.51
C ALA A 141 -20.07 0.95 -1.66
N SER A 142 -19.78 -0.28 -2.11
CA SER A 142 -20.06 -1.51 -1.37
C SER A 142 -19.10 -1.77 -0.21
N PHE A 143 -17.96 -1.08 -0.17
CA PHE A 143 -16.97 -1.26 0.89
C PHE A 143 -17.20 -0.25 2.03
N PRO A 144 -17.28 -0.72 3.28
CA PRO A 144 -17.37 0.17 4.43
C PRO A 144 -16.09 1.01 4.53
N ARG A 145 -16.23 2.28 4.95
CA ARG A 145 -15.10 3.20 5.12
C ARG A 145 -15.02 3.74 6.56
N PRO A 146 -13.85 3.71 7.21
CA PRO A 146 -13.62 4.45 8.43
C PRO A 146 -13.68 5.96 8.18
N THR A 147 -14.13 6.73 9.16
CA THR A 147 -14.21 8.21 9.06
C THR A 147 -13.21 8.93 9.97
N LEU A 148 -12.57 8.18 10.87
CA LEU A 148 -11.62 8.70 11.84
C LEU A 148 -10.20 8.67 11.26
N SER A 149 -9.51 9.81 11.26
CA SER A 149 -8.16 9.96 10.69
C SER A 149 -7.12 9.00 11.31
N LYS A 150 -7.30 8.57 12.57
CA LYS A 150 -6.45 7.55 13.21
C LYS A 150 -6.53 6.15 12.56
N SER A 151 -7.55 5.90 11.74
CA SER A 151 -7.75 4.62 11.07
C SER A 151 -7.03 4.53 9.73
N ILE A 152 -6.52 5.66 9.22
CA ILE A 152 -5.72 5.69 7.99
C ILE A 152 -4.50 4.80 8.18
N GLY A 153 -4.31 3.83 7.28
CA GLY A 153 -3.21 2.87 7.37
C GLY A 153 -3.43 1.72 8.36
N ASN A 154 -4.61 1.61 8.98
CA ASN A 154 -5.02 0.49 9.85
C ASN A 154 -6.21 -0.26 9.23
N GLY A 155 -6.18 -0.44 7.91
CA GLY A 155 -7.30 -0.98 7.14
C GLY A 155 -7.67 -2.42 7.49
N VAL A 156 -6.68 -3.26 7.78
CA VAL A 156 -6.90 -4.66 8.20
C VAL A 156 -7.69 -4.75 9.51
N GLU A 157 -7.38 -3.90 10.50
CA GLU A 157 -8.09 -3.86 11.77
C GLU A 157 -9.57 -3.46 11.57
N PHE A 158 -9.82 -2.50 10.67
CA PHE A 158 -11.18 -2.12 10.31
C PHE A 158 -11.93 -3.24 9.59
N LEU A 159 -11.27 -3.91 8.64
CA LEU A 159 -11.85 -5.03 7.89
C LEU A 159 -12.14 -6.22 8.81
N ASN A 160 -11.27 -6.55 9.75
CA ASN A 160 -11.48 -7.60 10.75
C ASN A 160 -12.73 -7.33 11.58
N ARG A 161 -12.93 -6.09 12.04
CA ARG A 161 -14.15 -5.68 12.75
C ARG A 161 -15.41 -5.80 11.90
N HIS A 162 -15.33 -5.38 10.64
CA HIS A 162 -16.47 -5.45 9.73
C HIS A 162 -16.84 -6.90 9.39
N LEU A 163 -15.85 -7.74 9.07
CA LEU A 163 -16.06 -9.15 8.76
C LEU A 163 -16.60 -9.90 9.97
N SER A 164 -16.00 -9.72 11.16
CA SER A 164 -16.52 -10.34 12.40
C SER A 164 -17.98 -9.97 12.66
N ALA A 165 -18.36 -8.69 12.54
CA ALA A 165 -19.74 -8.26 12.71
C ALA A 165 -20.69 -8.88 11.67
N LYS A 166 -20.23 -9.03 10.41
CA LYS A 166 -21.01 -9.67 9.35
C LYS A 166 -21.21 -11.16 9.62
N LEU A 167 -20.15 -11.87 10.02
CA LEU A 167 -20.19 -13.29 10.37
C LEU A 167 -21.09 -13.56 11.58
N PHE A 168 -21.16 -12.65 12.55
CA PHE A 168 -21.99 -12.78 13.73
C PHE A 168 -23.50 -12.69 13.43
N HIS A 169 -23.89 -11.81 12.50
CA HIS A 169 -25.31 -11.56 12.20
C HIS A 169 -25.95 -12.58 11.25
N ASP A 170 -25.15 -13.27 10.44
CA ASP A 170 -25.66 -14.12 9.38
C ASP A 170 -24.86 -15.43 9.28
N LYS A 171 -25.53 -16.56 9.60
CA LYS A 171 -24.92 -17.89 9.54
C LYS A 171 -24.56 -18.29 8.11
N GLU A 172 -25.27 -17.79 7.08
CA GLU A 172 -24.91 -18.04 5.68
C GLU A 172 -23.60 -17.32 5.30
N SER A 173 -23.27 -16.22 5.98
CA SER A 173 -22.01 -15.50 5.77
C SER A 173 -20.76 -16.29 6.22
N LEU A 174 -20.90 -17.40 6.94
CA LEU A 174 -19.80 -18.33 7.26
C LEU A 174 -19.54 -19.36 6.15
N GLN A 175 -20.48 -19.57 5.22
CA GLN A 175 -20.30 -20.53 4.12
C GLN A 175 -19.05 -20.23 3.26
N PRO A 176 -18.74 -18.97 2.90
CA PRO A 176 -17.49 -18.64 2.20
C PRO A 176 -16.22 -19.07 2.95
N LEU A 177 -16.21 -19.07 4.29
CA LEU A 177 -15.07 -19.53 5.07
C LEU A 177 -14.89 -21.05 4.96
N LEU A 178 -15.99 -21.81 5.03
CA LEU A 178 -15.98 -23.25 4.79
C LEU A 178 -15.50 -23.56 3.36
N ASP A 179 -16.06 -22.89 2.36
CA ASP A 179 -15.68 -23.09 0.96
C ASP A 179 -14.20 -22.74 0.72
N PHE A 180 -13.71 -21.66 1.35
CA PHE A 180 -12.31 -21.29 1.33
C PHE A 180 -11.40 -22.39 1.91
N LEU A 181 -11.72 -22.90 3.10
CA LEU A 181 -10.92 -23.94 3.75
C LEU A 181 -10.95 -25.27 2.98
N ARG A 182 -12.05 -25.60 2.29
CA ARG A 182 -12.17 -26.81 1.45
C ARG A 182 -11.46 -26.69 0.10
N ALA A 183 -11.48 -25.50 -0.50
CA ALA A 183 -10.80 -25.25 -1.77
C ALA A 183 -9.28 -25.13 -1.61
N HIS A 184 -8.79 -25.03 -0.38
CA HIS A 184 -7.38 -24.79 -0.07
C HIS A 184 -6.51 -26.00 -0.40
N HIS A 185 -5.59 -25.82 -1.35
CA HIS A 185 -4.66 -26.85 -1.78
C HIS A 185 -3.33 -26.22 -2.22
N TYR A 186 -2.26 -27.00 -2.12
CA TYR A 186 -0.94 -26.62 -2.64
C TYR A 186 -0.32 -27.80 -3.39
N ASN A 187 0.09 -27.58 -4.64
CA ASN A 187 0.68 -28.62 -5.52
C ASN A 187 -0.14 -29.93 -5.57
N GLY A 188 -1.47 -29.82 -5.58
CA GLY A 188 -2.38 -30.98 -5.62
C GLY A 188 -2.58 -31.68 -4.28
N THR A 189 -1.94 -31.23 -3.20
CA THR A 189 -2.18 -31.69 -1.84
C THR A 189 -3.26 -30.83 -1.19
N THR A 190 -4.38 -31.44 -0.82
CA THR A 190 -5.46 -30.78 -0.06
C THR A 190 -4.98 -30.40 1.34
N MET A 191 -5.40 -29.24 1.81
CA MET A 191 -5.09 -28.73 3.15
C MET A 191 -6.37 -28.41 3.92
N MET A 192 -6.26 -28.31 5.24
CA MET A 192 -7.34 -27.93 6.15
C MET A 192 -8.52 -28.92 6.13
N LEU A 193 -9.45 -28.80 5.17
CA LEU A 193 -10.67 -29.59 5.08
C LEU A 193 -10.72 -30.36 3.75
N ASN A 194 -11.10 -31.63 3.79
CA ASN A 194 -11.36 -32.41 2.57
C ASN A 194 -12.85 -32.43 2.20
N ASP A 195 -13.15 -33.17 1.14
CA ASP A 195 -14.50 -33.25 0.56
C ASP A 195 -15.54 -33.94 1.45
N ARG A 196 -15.19 -34.49 2.63
CA ARG A 196 -16.18 -35.12 3.53
C ARG A 196 -17.05 -34.09 4.26
N ILE A 197 -16.62 -32.83 4.34
CA ILE A 197 -17.31 -31.77 5.06
C ILE A 197 -18.02 -30.87 4.05
N HIS A 198 -19.35 -30.95 3.97
CA HIS A 198 -20.12 -30.24 2.94
C HIS A 198 -20.85 -28.99 3.45
N ASP A 199 -21.13 -28.92 4.76
CA ASP A 199 -21.91 -27.85 5.36
C ASP A 199 -21.37 -27.48 6.75
N LEU A 200 -21.85 -26.34 7.27
CA LEU A 200 -21.39 -25.80 8.56
C LEU A 200 -21.74 -26.69 9.76
N ASN A 201 -22.81 -27.50 9.68
CA ASN A 201 -23.17 -28.39 10.78
C ASN A 201 -22.21 -29.59 10.84
N ALA A 202 -21.87 -30.15 9.68
CA ALA A 202 -20.86 -31.18 9.55
C ALA A 202 -19.49 -30.68 10.03
N LEU A 203 -19.10 -29.45 9.64
CA LEU A 203 -17.86 -28.82 10.12
C LEU A 203 -17.85 -28.72 11.64
N GLN A 204 -18.89 -28.13 12.24
CA GLN A 204 -18.97 -27.96 13.70
C GLN A 204 -18.93 -29.31 14.45
N PHE A 205 -19.60 -30.33 13.92
CA PHE A 205 -19.55 -31.69 14.48
C PHE A 205 -18.15 -32.29 14.43
N VAL A 206 -17.46 -32.19 13.29
CA VAL A 206 -16.11 -32.72 13.11
C VAL A 206 -15.12 -32.01 14.03
N LEU A 207 -15.19 -30.68 14.14
CA LEU A 207 -14.30 -29.90 14.99
C LEU A 207 -14.45 -30.26 16.47
N ARG A 208 -15.68 -30.40 16.99
CA ARG A 208 -15.91 -30.84 18.38
C ARG A 208 -15.39 -32.24 18.64
N LYS A 209 -15.61 -33.16 17.70
CA LYS A 209 -15.08 -34.54 17.80
C LYS A 209 -13.54 -34.56 17.78
N ALA A 210 -12.92 -33.69 16.99
CA ALA A 210 -11.47 -33.55 16.94
C ALA A 210 -10.91 -32.96 18.25
N GLU A 211 -11.55 -31.93 18.80
CA GLU A 211 -11.22 -31.34 20.10
C GLU A 211 -11.29 -32.37 21.24
N GLU A 212 -12.40 -33.11 21.34
CA GLU A 212 -12.56 -34.19 22.33
C GLU A 212 -11.44 -35.23 22.22
N TYR A 213 -11.05 -35.61 21.00
CA TYR A 213 -9.98 -36.57 20.80
C TYR A 213 -8.60 -36.00 21.15
N LEU A 214 -8.28 -34.78 20.74
CA LEU A 214 -7.00 -34.13 21.05
C LEU A 214 -6.80 -33.96 22.55
N SER A 215 -7.87 -33.72 23.32
CA SER A 215 -7.82 -33.63 24.78
C SER A 215 -7.31 -34.91 25.48
N THR A 216 -7.33 -36.04 24.78
CA THR A 216 -6.82 -37.33 25.29
C THR A 216 -5.33 -37.55 25.02
N LEU A 217 -4.71 -36.73 24.17
CA LEU A 217 -3.32 -36.87 23.75
C LEU A 217 -2.40 -35.93 24.56
N PRO A 218 -1.12 -36.28 24.75
CA PRO A 218 -0.12 -35.33 25.23
C PRO A 218 0.01 -34.11 24.30
N PRO A 219 0.20 -32.88 24.82
CA PRO A 219 0.29 -31.65 24.00
C PRO A 219 1.35 -31.70 22.88
N GLU A 220 2.49 -32.33 23.17
CA GLU A 220 3.65 -32.43 22.25
C GLU A 220 3.52 -33.57 21.21
N THR A 221 2.38 -34.27 21.19
CA THR A 221 2.16 -35.38 20.25
C THR A 221 2.24 -34.86 18.81
N PRO A 222 3.14 -35.39 17.95
CA PRO A 222 3.27 -34.94 16.57
C PRO A 222 2.01 -35.25 15.74
N TYR A 223 1.68 -34.37 14.79
CA TYR A 223 0.53 -34.55 13.89
C TYR A 223 0.52 -35.91 13.18
N SER A 224 1.70 -36.43 12.81
CA SER A 224 1.86 -37.72 12.14
C SER A 224 1.36 -38.93 12.95
N GLU A 225 1.18 -38.80 14.26
CA GLU A 225 0.66 -39.91 15.09
C GLU A 225 -0.88 -40.02 15.01
N PHE A 226 -1.57 -38.96 14.58
CA PHE A 226 -3.03 -38.92 14.53
C PHE A 226 -3.61 -38.45 13.19
N ASP A 227 -2.78 -38.26 12.16
CA ASP A 227 -3.19 -37.76 10.85
C ASP A 227 -4.25 -38.63 10.17
N HIS A 228 -4.08 -39.95 10.16
CA HIS A 228 -5.05 -40.89 9.59
C HIS A 228 -6.44 -40.75 10.20
N LYS A 229 -6.52 -40.58 11.52
CA LYS A 229 -7.80 -40.41 12.22
C LYS A 229 -8.45 -39.07 11.91
N PHE A 230 -7.64 -38.03 11.69
CA PHE A 230 -8.09 -36.71 11.25
C PHE A 230 -8.63 -36.74 9.81
N GLN A 231 -7.91 -37.39 8.90
CA GLN A 231 -8.34 -37.56 7.51
C GLN A 231 -9.67 -38.30 7.41
N ASP A 232 -9.88 -39.32 8.24
CA ASP A 232 -11.13 -40.08 8.30
C ASP A 232 -12.35 -39.22 8.69
N ILE A 233 -12.16 -38.20 9.51
CA ILE A 233 -13.23 -37.27 9.92
C ILE A 233 -13.30 -36.02 9.05
N GLY A 234 -12.40 -35.85 8.09
CA GLY A 234 -12.45 -34.78 7.11
C GLY A 234 -11.41 -33.66 7.28
N LEU A 235 -10.46 -33.82 8.20
CA LEU A 235 -9.41 -32.85 8.49
C LEU A 235 -8.08 -33.28 7.86
N GLU A 236 -7.52 -32.43 7.00
CA GLU A 236 -6.22 -32.61 6.36
C GLU A 236 -5.12 -31.86 7.13
N ARG A 237 -3.87 -31.91 6.64
CA ARG A 237 -2.73 -31.18 7.23
C ARG A 237 -2.90 -29.65 7.13
N GLY A 238 -2.20 -28.92 7.99
CA GLY A 238 -2.19 -27.44 8.01
C GLY A 238 -2.76 -26.80 9.28
N TRP A 239 -3.21 -27.59 10.26
CA TRP A 239 -3.73 -27.10 11.55
C TRP A 239 -2.66 -26.91 12.63
N GLY A 240 -1.50 -27.55 12.49
CA GLY A 240 -0.47 -27.57 13.51
C GLY A 240 0.50 -28.73 13.34
N ASP A 241 1.73 -28.59 13.84
CA ASP A 241 2.72 -29.69 13.93
C ASP A 241 2.53 -30.58 15.17
N THR A 242 1.95 -30.06 16.25
CA THR A 242 1.65 -30.78 17.50
C THR A 242 0.17 -30.77 17.86
N ALA A 243 -0.27 -31.72 18.68
CA ALA A 243 -1.65 -31.80 19.18
C ALA A 243 -2.12 -30.50 19.86
N GLU A 244 -1.24 -29.83 20.61
CA GLU A 244 -1.52 -28.52 21.23
C GLU A 244 -1.89 -27.46 20.18
N ARG A 245 -1.06 -27.28 19.15
CA ARG A 245 -1.30 -26.26 18.12
C ARG A 245 -2.52 -26.56 17.27
N VAL A 246 -2.75 -27.84 16.96
CA VAL A 246 -3.98 -28.26 16.28
C VAL A 246 -5.19 -27.93 17.14
N SER A 247 -5.12 -28.21 18.45
CA SER A 247 -6.20 -27.88 19.38
C SER A 247 -6.46 -26.38 19.43
N GLU A 248 -5.42 -25.54 19.48
CA GLU A 248 -5.57 -24.08 19.43
C GLU A 248 -6.28 -23.63 18.14
N MET A 249 -5.86 -24.14 16.98
CA MET A 249 -6.45 -23.77 15.68
C MET A 249 -7.90 -24.22 15.54
N ILE A 250 -8.23 -25.41 16.04
CA ILE A 250 -9.62 -25.91 16.09
C ILE A 250 -10.47 -25.04 17.00
N GLN A 251 -9.96 -24.66 18.18
CA GLN A 251 -10.68 -23.78 19.11
C GLN A 251 -10.97 -22.42 18.47
N LEU A 252 -9.99 -21.81 17.81
CA LEU A 252 -10.20 -20.53 17.10
C LEU A 252 -11.32 -20.65 16.06
N LEU A 253 -11.39 -21.74 15.30
CA LEU A 253 -12.46 -21.93 14.32
C LEU A 253 -13.81 -22.20 14.98
N LEU A 254 -13.86 -22.97 16.08
CA LEU A 254 -15.08 -23.17 16.85
C LEU A 254 -15.62 -21.84 17.41
N ASP A 255 -14.73 -21.02 17.97
CA ASP A 255 -15.06 -19.68 18.48
C ASP A 255 -15.62 -18.80 17.35
N LEU A 256 -15.04 -18.85 16.14
CA LEU A 256 -15.56 -18.12 14.98
C LEU A 256 -16.92 -18.62 14.48
N LEU A 257 -17.22 -19.91 14.64
CA LEU A 257 -18.51 -20.49 14.28
C LEU A 257 -19.61 -20.17 15.31
N GLU A 258 -19.24 -19.89 16.56
CA GLU A 258 -20.16 -19.63 17.66
C GLU A 258 -20.34 -18.13 17.93
N ALA A 259 -19.25 -17.39 18.10
CA ALA A 259 -19.24 -15.96 18.42
C ALA A 259 -18.02 -15.25 17.79
N PRO A 260 -18.04 -14.98 16.48
CA PRO A 260 -16.89 -14.40 15.80
C PRO A 260 -16.53 -13.00 16.28
N ASP A 261 -15.30 -12.82 16.74
CA ASP A 261 -14.71 -11.52 17.11
C ASP A 261 -13.50 -11.16 16.23
N PRO A 262 -13.10 -9.88 16.18
CA PRO A 262 -12.04 -9.42 15.27
C PRO A 262 -10.66 -10.03 15.55
N CYS A 263 -10.32 -10.26 16.82
CA CYS A 263 -9.01 -10.77 17.23
C CYS A 263 -8.87 -12.24 16.87
N THR A 264 -9.92 -13.03 17.13
CA THR A 264 -9.96 -14.45 16.75
C THR A 264 -9.92 -14.61 15.23
N LEU A 265 -10.66 -13.77 14.49
CA LEU A 265 -10.68 -13.82 13.03
C LEU A 265 -9.30 -13.52 12.44
N GLU A 266 -8.64 -12.46 12.92
CA GLU A 266 -7.29 -12.10 12.50
C GLU A 266 -6.28 -13.21 12.82
N THR A 267 -6.35 -13.76 14.03
CA THR A 267 -5.43 -14.82 14.48
C THR A 267 -5.63 -16.09 13.66
N PHE A 268 -6.87 -16.50 13.43
CA PHE A 268 -7.19 -17.68 12.64
C PHE A 268 -6.71 -17.51 11.19
N LEU A 269 -7.17 -16.48 10.48
CA LEU A 269 -6.79 -16.23 9.08
C LEU A 269 -5.28 -16.04 8.92
N GLY A 270 -4.63 -15.37 9.87
CA GLY A 270 -3.18 -15.17 9.87
C GLY A 270 -2.37 -16.44 10.13
N LYS A 271 -2.95 -17.46 10.78
CA LYS A 271 -2.33 -18.76 11.02
C LYS A 271 -2.55 -19.76 9.87
N ILE A 272 -3.57 -19.57 9.01
CA ILE A 272 -3.80 -20.46 7.87
C ILE A 272 -2.58 -20.45 6.94
N PRO A 273 -2.03 -21.61 6.56
CA PRO A 273 -0.86 -21.69 5.71
C PRO A 273 -1.23 -21.37 4.25
N MET A 274 -1.16 -20.09 3.87
CA MET A 274 -1.57 -19.63 2.52
C MET A 274 -0.41 -19.26 1.60
N VAL A 275 0.67 -18.72 2.14
CA VAL A 275 1.71 -18.05 1.34
C VAL A 275 2.97 -18.92 1.29
N PHE A 276 3.24 -19.54 0.15
CA PHE A 276 4.42 -20.39 -0.09
C PHE A 276 5.28 -19.85 -1.23
N ASN A 277 4.65 -19.48 -2.35
CA ASN A 277 5.27 -18.95 -3.55
C ASN A 277 4.98 -17.44 -3.66
N VAL A 278 6.00 -16.61 -3.43
CA VAL A 278 5.90 -15.15 -3.49
C VAL A 278 6.63 -14.62 -4.71
N VAL A 279 5.98 -13.74 -5.47
CA VAL A 279 6.59 -13.04 -6.61
C VAL A 279 6.66 -11.55 -6.30
N ILE A 280 7.84 -10.97 -6.48
CA ILE A 280 8.10 -9.55 -6.21
C ILE A 280 8.53 -8.89 -7.52
N LEU A 281 7.82 -7.86 -7.99
CA LEU A 281 8.10 -7.20 -9.27
C LEU A 281 8.90 -5.93 -9.02
N SER A 282 10.07 -5.83 -9.65
CA SER A 282 10.88 -4.60 -9.68
C SER A 282 11.59 -4.47 -11.05
N PRO A 283 10.89 -4.05 -12.13
CA PRO A 283 11.42 -4.14 -13.48
C PRO A 283 12.57 -3.17 -13.81
N HIS A 284 12.47 -1.89 -13.43
CA HIS A 284 13.49 -0.88 -13.75
C HIS A 284 14.77 -1.00 -12.90
N GLY A 285 15.78 -0.21 -13.29
CA GLY A 285 17.05 -0.10 -12.56
C GLY A 285 18.02 -1.25 -12.84
N TYR A 286 19.16 -1.20 -12.15
CA TYR A 286 20.15 -2.27 -12.11
C TYR A 286 19.93 -3.09 -10.85
N PHE A 287 19.09 -4.12 -10.94
CA PHE A 287 18.82 -4.99 -9.79
C PHE A 287 19.89 -6.10 -9.72
N ALA A 288 20.81 -5.97 -8.76
CA ALA A 288 21.83 -6.95 -8.41
C ALA A 288 22.22 -6.77 -6.93
N GLN A 289 23.05 -7.69 -6.41
CA GLN A 289 23.43 -7.69 -5.00
C GLN A 289 24.71 -6.89 -4.72
N ASP A 290 25.57 -6.72 -5.72
CA ASP A 290 26.83 -5.96 -5.64
C ASP A 290 26.98 -5.04 -6.86
N ASN A 291 27.83 -4.02 -6.75
CA ASN A 291 28.26 -3.11 -7.84
C ASN A 291 27.15 -2.32 -8.54
N VAL A 292 26.01 -2.07 -7.87
CA VAL A 292 24.86 -1.36 -8.48
C VAL A 292 24.29 -0.22 -7.64
N LEU A 293 24.54 -0.18 -6.33
CA LEU A 293 24.02 0.87 -5.46
C LEU A 293 24.60 2.23 -5.89
N GLY A 294 23.71 3.21 -6.10
CA GLY A 294 24.07 4.54 -6.62
C GLY A 294 23.90 4.70 -8.13
N TYR A 295 23.64 3.61 -8.88
CA TYR A 295 23.35 3.71 -10.31
C TYR A 295 21.98 4.36 -10.57
N PRO A 296 21.74 4.94 -11.77
CA PRO A 296 20.45 5.49 -12.13
C PRO A 296 19.32 4.47 -11.95
N ASP A 297 18.26 4.91 -11.27
CA ASP A 297 17.09 4.10 -10.93
C ASP A 297 17.37 2.90 -10.01
N THR A 298 18.54 2.85 -9.36
CA THR A 298 18.92 1.81 -8.38
C THR A 298 19.11 2.42 -7.00
N GLY A 299 18.34 1.96 -6.02
CA GLY A 299 18.40 2.43 -4.64
C GLY A 299 18.01 1.34 -3.65
N GLY A 300 17.52 1.75 -2.46
CA GLY A 300 17.05 0.82 -1.43
C GLY A 300 15.82 0.03 -1.89
N GLN A 301 16.06 -1.07 -2.60
CA GLN A 301 15.04 -2.04 -2.94
C GLN A 301 15.15 -3.27 -2.03
N PHE A 302 13.97 -3.85 -1.78
CA PHE A 302 13.59 -4.67 -0.64
C PHE A 302 14.51 -5.87 -0.33
N VAL A 303 14.78 -6.12 0.95
CA VAL A 303 15.36 -7.39 1.44
C VAL A 303 14.21 -8.26 1.99
N PRO A 304 14.00 -9.49 1.49
CA PRO A 304 12.77 -10.26 1.71
C PRO A 304 12.63 -10.90 3.12
N TRP A 305 11.38 -11.14 3.52
CA TRP A 305 10.92 -11.55 4.86
C TRP A 305 11.01 -13.07 5.11
N ARG A 306 12.23 -13.59 5.08
CA ARG A 306 12.54 -15.03 5.01
C ARG A 306 12.14 -15.88 6.24
N PRO A 307 12.50 -15.49 7.49
CA PRO A 307 12.40 -16.40 8.63
C PRO A 307 10.96 -16.74 9.03
N GLU A 308 10.04 -15.79 8.80
CA GLU A 308 8.66 -15.91 9.24
C GLU A 308 7.87 -16.94 8.41
N MET A 309 8.06 -16.98 7.08
CA MET A 309 7.40 -17.96 6.22
C MET A 309 7.76 -19.40 6.60
N LEU A 310 9.06 -19.68 6.72
CA LEU A 310 9.56 -21.02 7.12
C LEU A 310 9.03 -21.42 8.50
N LYS A 311 9.04 -20.48 9.45
CA LYS A 311 8.51 -20.71 10.79
C LYS A 311 7.03 -21.08 10.74
N ARG A 312 6.20 -20.33 10.00
CA ARG A 312 4.76 -20.59 9.89
C ARG A 312 4.46 -21.93 9.24
N ILE A 313 5.12 -22.25 8.13
CA ILE A 313 4.95 -23.54 7.44
C ILE A 313 5.24 -24.70 8.38
N LYS A 314 6.38 -24.62 9.10
CA LYS A 314 6.77 -25.63 10.08
C LYS A 314 5.76 -25.74 11.23
N GLN A 315 5.33 -24.62 11.79
CA GLN A 315 4.36 -24.59 12.89
C GLN A 315 2.99 -25.18 12.50
N GLN A 316 2.64 -25.18 11.21
CA GLN A 316 1.41 -25.79 10.70
C GLN A 316 1.58 -27.26 10.28
N GLY A 317 2.72 -27.89 10.60
CA GLY A 317 2.97 -29.30 10.31
C GLY A 317 3.16 -29.62 8.83
N LEU A 318 3.58 -28.63 8.04
CA LEU A 318 3.79 -28.76 6.61
C LEU A 318 5.29 -28.88 6.28
N ASP A 319 5.60 -29.76 5.33
CA ASP A 319 6.95 -29.92 4.78
C ASP A 319 7.01 -29.29 3.38
N ILE A 320 6.72 -27.98 3.32
CA ILE A 320 6.74 -27.21 2.08
C ILE A 320 7.95 -26.29 2.09
N THR A 321 8.70 -26.32 1.00
CA THR A 321 9.79 -25.36 0.80
C THR A 321 9.22 -24.11 0.13
N PRO A 322 9.17 -22.96 0.81
CA PRO A 322 8.68 -21.73 0.19
C PRO A 322 9.63 -21.29 -0.94
N LYS A 323 9.14 -20.47 -1.86
CA LYS A 323 9.94 -19.84 -2.92
C LYS A 323 9.62 -18.37 -3.02
N ILE A 324 10.63 -17.51 -3.01
CA ILE A 324 10.50 -16.08 -3.24
C ILE A 324 11.26 -15.71 -4.51
N VAL A 325 10.57 -15.24 -5.53
CA VAL A 325 11.16 -14.87 -6.81
C VAL A 325 11.06 -13.36 -7.01
N ILE A 326 12.20 -12.68 -7.02
CA ILE A 326 12.28 -11.26 -7.35
C ILE A 326 12.45 -11.15 -8.86
N VAL A 327 11.44 -10.64 -9.55
CA VAL A 327 11.43 -10.51 -11.00
C VAL A 327 11.83 -9.11 -11.41
N THR A 328 12.86 -9.03 -12.25
CA THR A 328 13.43 -7.77 -12.73
C THR A 328 13.90 -7.92 -14.18
N ARG A 329 14.32 -6.82 -14.81
CA ARG A 329 14.76 -6.83 -16.20
C ARG A 329 16.14 -7.46 -16.36
N LEU A 330 16.29 -8.29 -17.38
CA LEU A 330 17.59 -8.77 -17.86
C LEU A 330 18.30 -7.66 -18.63
N LEU A 331 19.54 -7.32 -18.23
CA LEU A 331 20.41 -6.33 -18.87
C LEU A 331 21.69 -7.00 -19.39
N PRO A 332 21.71 -7.51 -20.64
CA PRO A 332 22.84 -8.28 -21.16
C PRO A 332 24.15 -7.51 -21.28
N ASP A 333 24.08 -6.18 -21.44
CA ASP A 333 25.24 -5.32 -21.72
C ASP A 333 25.78 -4.63 -20.44
N ALA A 334 25.20 -4.92 -19.26
CA ALA A 334 25.60 -4.33 -17.98
C ALA A 334 26.84 -5.03 -17.39
N VAL A 335 28.02 -4.69 -17.91
CA VAL A 335 29.33 -5.23 -17.48
C VAL A 335 29.65 -4.82 -16.04
N GLY A 336 30.35 -5.68 -15.29
CA GLY A 336 30.69 -5.45 -13.87
C GLY A 336 29.57 -5.82 -12.89
N THR A 337 28.40 -6.22 -13.41
CA THR A 337 27.23 -6.61 -12.63
C THR A 337 26.75 -8.01 -12.99
N THR A 338 25.83 -8.57 -12.20
CA THR A 338 25.12 -9.83 -12.51
C THR A 338 23.79 -9.59 -13.24
N CYS A 339 23.48 -8.36 -13.69
CA CYS A 339 22.19 -8.04 -14.31
C CYS A 339 21.94 -8.79 -15.64
N GLY A 340 22.98 -9.34 -16.27
CA GLY A 340 22.87 -10.21 -17.45
C GLY A 340 22.60 -11.68 -17.14
N GLN A 341 22.58 -12.09 -15.86
CA GLN A 341 22.34 -13.47 -15.43
C GLN A 341 20.85 -13.72 -15.21
N ARG A 342 20.27 -14.68 -15.94
CA ARG A 342 18.83 -15.02 -15.88
C ARG A 342 18.37 -15.35 -14.46
N VAL A 343 19.09 -16.20 -13.73
CA VAL A 343 18.71 -16.59 -12.35
C VAL A 343 19.91 -16.42 -11.44
N GLU A 344 19.72 -15.67 -10.36
CA GLU A 344 20.75 -15.44 -9.33
C GLU A 344 20.17 -15.75 -7.95
N LYS A 345 20.93 -16.43 -7.10
CA LYS A 345 20.51 -16.74 -5.73
C LYS A 345 20.79 -15.55 -4.82
N VAL A 346 19.81 -15.16 -4.01
CA VAL A 346 19.98 -14.08 -3.03
C VAL A 346 20.90 -14.53 -1.89
N PHE A 347 21.87 -13.69 -1.51
CA PHE A 347 22.80 -13.91 -0.42
C PHE A 347 22.07 -14.11 0.91
N GLY A 348 22.59 -15.02 1.72
CA GLY A 348 21.94 -15.40 2.98
C GLY A 348 20.53 -15.99 2.82
N SER A 349 20.18 -16.50 1.64
CA SER A 349 18.91 -17.17 1.36
C SER A 349 19.11 -18.54 0.76
N GLU A 350 18.30 -19.52 1.15
CA GLU A 350 18.18 -20.79 0.44
C GLU A 350 17.05 -20.80 -0.60
N HIS A 351 16.03 -19.95 -0.40
CA HIS A 351 14.73 -20.05 -1.09
C HIS A 351 14.34 -18.77 -1.83
N CYS A 352 15.30 -17.86 -2.03
CA CYS A 352 15.05 -16.61 -2.73
C CYS A 352 15.99 -16.48 -3.91
N SER A 353 15.42 -16.20 -5.08
CA SER A 353 16.14 -16.00 -6.32
C SER A 353 15.69 -14.71 -7.01
N ILE A 354 16.60 -14.11 -7.76
CA ILE A 354 16.33 -13.03 -8.70
C ILE A 354 16.14 -13.70 -10.06
N LEU A 355 14.98 -13.51 -10.67
CA LEU A 355 14.65 -13.95 -12.02
C LEU A 355 14.66 -12.74 -12.96
N ARG A 356 15.51 -12.78 -13.97
CA ARG A 356 15.69 -11.69 -14.93
C ARG A 356 15.07 -12.04 -16.27
N VAL A 357 14.09 -11.26 -16.69
CA VAL A 357 13.39 -11.44 -17.96
C VAL A 357 13.73 -10.28 -18.90
N PRO A 358 14.08 -10.52 -20.18
CA PRO A 358 14.43 -9.44 -21.08
C PRO A 358 13.20 -8.65 -21.52
N PHE A 359 13.38 -7.35 -21.72
CA PHE A 359 12.45 -6.59 -22.56
C PHE A 359 12.64 -7.00 -24.02
N ARG A 360 11.55 -7.06 -24.79
CA ARG A 360 11.61 -7.34 -26.22
C ARG A 360 10.55 -6.58 -26.99
N THR A 361 10.80 -6.48 -28.30
CA THR A 361 9.84 -6.02 -29.31
C THR A 361 9.75 -7.08 -30.40
N GLU A 362 9.00 -6.81 -31.47
CA GLU A 362 9.01 -7.64 -32.68
C GLU A 362 10.40 -7.82 -33.29
N LYS A 363 11.32 -6.88 -33.06
CA LYS A 363 12.72 -6.93 -33.54
C LYS A 363 13.66 -7.75 -32.65
N GLY A 364 13.16 -8.34 -31.56
CA GLY A 364 13.93 -9.09 -30.58
C GLY A 364 14.20 -8.32 -29.28
N ILE A 365 15.19 -8.81 -28.51
CA ILE A 365 15.50 -8.32 -27.16
C ILE A 365 16.08 -6.90 -27.19
N VAL A 366 15.62 -6.06 -26.28
CA VAL A 366 16.14 -4.71 -26.05
C VAL A 366 17.23 -4.77 -24.98
N ARG A 367 18.49 -4.65 -25.40
CA ARG A 367 19.66 -4.93 -24.57
C ARG A 367 20.09 -3.77 -23.65
N LYS A 368 20.04 -2.54 -24.18
CA LYS A 368 20.48 -1.33 -23.45
C LYS A 368 19.64 -1.06 -22.21
N TRP A 369 20.24 -0.46 -21.18
CA TRP A 369 19.48 0.11 -20.07
C TRP A 369 18.50 1.18 -20.56
N ILE A 370 17.36 1.31 -19.88
CA ILE A 370 16.30 2.27 -20.18
C ILE A 370 15.88 2.88 -18.85
N SER A 371 15.73 4.20 -18.80
CA SER A 371 15.25 4.88 -17.62
C SER A 371 13.84 4.42 -17.27
N ARG A 372 13.52 4.34 -15.98
CA ARG A 372 12.19 4.06 -15.43
C ARG A 372 11.09 4.96 -16.01
N PHE A 373 11.43 6.14 -16.52
CA PHE A 373 10.46 7.04 -17.18
C PHE A 373 10.08 6.61 -18.60
N GLU A 374 10.81 5.65 -19.20
CA GLU A 374 10.68 5.26 -20.61
C GLU A 374 10.34 3.76 -20.78
N VAL A 375 10.14 3.01 -19.69
CA VAL A 375 9.89 1.56 -19.74
C VAL A 375 8.48 1.16 -20.18
N TRP A 376 7.53 2.11 -20.19
CA TRP A 376 6.09 1.86 -20.39
C TRP A 376 5.73 1.01 -21.63
N PRO A 377 6.33 1.23 -22.81
CA PRO A 377 5.97 0.48 -24.01
C PRO A 377 6.29 -1.03 -23.94
N TYR A 378 7.14 -1.45 -22.99
CA TYR A 378 7.61 -2.82 -22.88
C TYR A 378 6.84 -3.65 -21.85
N LEU A 379 6.10 -3.01 -20.94
CA LEU A 379 5.57 -3.67 -19.74
C LEU A 379 4.56 -4.77 -20.05
N GLU A 380 3.69 -4.60 -21.04
CA GLU A 380 2.69 -5.61 -21.39
C GLU A 380 3.33 -6.89 -21.96
N THR A 381 4.26 -6.74 -22.91
CA THR A 381 5.01 -7.89 -23.43
C THR A 381 5.88 -8.53 -22.35
N TYR A 382 6.46 -7.72 -21.47
CA TYR A 382 7.23 -8.19 -20.34
C TYR A 382 6.38 -9.02 -19.37
N THR A 383 5.15 -8.60 -19.04
CA THR A 383 4.21 -9.38 -18.22
C THR A 383 3.96 -10.76 -18.83
N GLU A 384 3.75 -10.85 -20.15
CA GLU A 384 3.53 -12.13 -20.83
C GLU A 384 4.73 -13.07 -20.76
N ASP A 385 5.94 -12.53 -20.88
CA ASP A 385 7.16 -13.32 -20.77
C ASP A 385 7.43 -13.72 -19.32
N VAL A 386 7.23 -12.81 -18.37
CA VAL A 386 7.34 -13.09 -16.93
C VAL A 386 6.39 -14.21 -16.52
N ALA A 387 5.14 -14.22 -16.99
CA ALA A 387 4.20 -15.29 -16.68
C ALA A 387 4.72 -16.68 -17.13
N LYS A 388 5.35 -16.76 -18.31
CA LYS A 388 5.93 -18.00 -18.83
C LYS A 388 7.16 -18.44 -18.02
N GLU A 389 8.04 -17.51 -17.72
CA GLU A 389 9.28 -17.77 -16.97
C GLU A 389 8.98 -18.18 -15.52
N LEU A 390 7.99 -17.54 -14.88
CA LEU A 390 7.51 -17.89 -13.54
C LEU A 390 6.89 -19.28 -13.49
N ALA A 391 6.10 -19.66 -14.50
CA ALA A 391 5.52 -21.00 -14.55
C ALA A 391 6.61 -22.09 -14.56
N ALA A 392 7.73 -21.84 -15.26
CA ALA A 392 8.87 -22.75 -15.28
C ALA A 392 9.64 -22.78 -13.94
N GLU A 393 9.84 -21.63 -13.30
CA GLU A 393 10.63 -21.50 -12.06
C GLU A 393 9.88 -22.00 -10.81
N LEU A 394 8.61 -21.63 -10.68
CA LEU A 394 7.79 -22.00 -9.53
C LEU A 394 7.26 -23.43 -9.65
N GLN A 395 6.97 -23.90 -10.87
CA GLN A 395 6.22 -25.14 -11.17
C GLN A 395 4.82 -25.17 -10.51
N ALA A 396 4.34 -24.00 -10.12
CA ALA A 396 3.12 -23.75 -9.40
C ALA A 396 2.69 -22.30 -9.63
N LYS A 397 1.45 -21.97 -9.28
CA LYS A 397 0.97 -20.59 -9.28
C LYS A 397 1.57 -19.84 -8.08
N PRO A 398 1.84 -18.53 -8.20
CA PRO A 398 2.13 -17.69 -7.03
C PRO A 398 0.94 -17.62 -6.07
N ASP A 399 1.21 -17.55 -4.77
CA ASP A 399 0.19 -17.31 -3.74
C ASP A 399 0.04 -15.81 -3.45
N LEU A 400 1.12 -15.04 -3.69
CA LEU A 400 1.16 -13.59 -3.49
C LEU A 400 2.03 -12.92 -4.55
N ILE A 401 1.54 -11.80 -5.10
CA ILE A 401 2.28 -10.95 -6.03
C ILE A 401 2.43 -9.55 -5.41
N ILE A 402 3.67 -9.06 -5.30
CA ILE A 402 3.99 -7.75 -4.73
C ILE A 402 4.55 -6.86 -5.84
N GLY A 403 3.85 -5.78 -6.16
CA GLY A 403 4.33 -4.73 -7.05
C GLY A 403 5.19 -3.70 -6.33
N ASN A 404 6.34 -3.34 -6.90
CA ASN A 404 7.15 -2.22 -6.42
C ASN A 404 7.23 -1.13 -7.48
N TYR A 405 7.03 0.12 -7.05
CA TYR A 405 7.00 1.28 -7.93
C TYR A 405 5.93 1.17 -9.04
N SER A 406 5.84 2.18 -9.90
CA SER A 406 4.77 2.27 -10.90
C SER A 406 4.81 1.15 -11.94
N ASP A 407 5.98 0.84 -12.49
CA ASP A 407 6.16 -0.22 -13.50
C ASP A 407 5.95 -1.61 -12.90
N GLY A 408 6.50 -1.88 -11.71
CA GLY A 408 6.26 -3.14 -11.00
C GLY A 408 4.80 -3.31 -10.58
N ASN A 409 4.11 -2.23 -10.15
CA ASN A 409 2.68 -2.26 -9.85
C ASN A 409 1.83 -2.57 -11.09
N ILE A 410 2.13 -1.98 -12.25
CA ILE A 410 1.41 -2.29 -13.50
C ILE A 410 1.59 -3.76 -13.88
N VAL A 411 2.84 -4.26 -13.85
CA VAL A 411 3.12 -5.67 -14.17
C VAL A 411 2.44 -6.60 -13.17
N ALA A 412 2.45 -6.25 -11.88
CA ALA A 412 1.78 -6.99 -10.81
C ALA A 412 0.26 -7.05 -11.03
N SER A 413 -0.39 -5.92 -11.38
CA SER A 413 -1.83 -5.88 -11.69
C SER A 413 -2.21 -6.75 -12.88
N LEU A 414 -1.44 -6.70 -13.95
CA LEU A 414 -1.67 -7.55 -15.13
C LEU A 414 -1.47 -9.04 -14.80
N LEU A 415 -0.41 -9.40 -14.06
CA LEU A 415 -0.14 -10.78 -13.64
C LEU A 415 -1.17 -11.30 -12.65
N SER A 416 -1.55 -10.50 -11.65
CA SER A 416 -2.55 -10.84 -10.63
C SER A 416 -3.90 -11.13 -11.30
N HIS A 417 -4.33 -10.28 -12.24
CA HIS A 417 -5.57 -10.51 -12.98
C HIS A 417 -5.48 -11.79 -13.84
N LYS A 418 -4.37 -11.97 -14.57
CA LYS A 418 -4.16 -13.13 -15.45
C LYS A 418 -4.14 -14.46 -14.69
N LEU A 419 -3.49 -14.48 -13.53
CA LEU A 419 -3.28 -15.70 -12.76
C LEU A 419 -4.38 -15.89 -11.70
N GLY A 420 -5.12 -14.85 -11.32
CA GLY A 420 -6.08 -14.86 -10.21
C GLY A 420 -5.40 -14.95 -8.85
N VAL A 421 -4.36 -14.13 -8.61
CA VAL A 421 -3.54 -14.15 -7.38
C VAL A 421 -3.76 -12.87 -6.57
N THR A 422 -3.70 -12.94 -5.25
CA THR A 422 -3.70 -11.77 -4.37
C THR A 422 -2.53 -10.84 -4.69
N GLN A 423 -2.80 -9.54 -4.78
CA GLN A 423 -1.81 -8.51 -5.07
C GLN A 423 -1.60 -7.58 -3.88
N ASP A 424 -0.36 -7.14 -3.69
CA ASP A 424 0.02 -6.04 -2.81
C ASP A 424 0.81 -4.97 -3.59
N THR A 425 0.76 -3.71 -3.13
CA THR A 425 1.39 -2.54 -3.78
C THR A 425 1.86 -1.51 -2.76
N VAL A 426 3.03 -0.91 -3.02
CA VAL A 426 3.62 0.14 -2.16
C VAL A 426 3.56 1.51 -2.84
N GLY A 427 3.22 2.59 -2.10
CA GLY A 427 3.13 3.94 -2.68
C GLY A 427 2.73 5.07 -1.71
N GLN A 428 2.62 6.29 -2.25
CA GLN A 428 2.04 7.47 -1.60
C GLN A 428 0.75 7.86 -2.33
N TYR A 429 -0.32 8.15 -1.58
CA TYR A 429 -1.68 8.06 -2.15
C TYR A 429 -2.51 9.34 -2.10
N GLU A 430 -2.51 10.12 -1.01
CA GLU A 430 -3.49 11.22 -0.82
C GLU A 430 -3.48 12.27 -1.94
N SER A 431 -2.32 12.59 -2.50
CA SER A 431 -2.21 13.55 -3.61
C SER A 431 -2.90 13.09 -4.91
N HIS A 432 -3.22 11.80 -5.02
CA HIS A 432 -3.91 11.19 -6.15
C HIS A 432 -5.43 11.09 -5.93
N THR A 433 -5.97 11.58 -4.80
CA THR A 433 -7.42 11.63 -4.56
C THR A 433 -8.12 12.47 -5.62
N ALA A 434 -7.60 13.67 -5.93
CA ALA A 434 -8.17 14.55 -6.94
C ALA A 434 -7.08 15.34 -7.67
N PHE A 435 -6.96 15.14 -8.98
CA PHE A 435 -6.00 15.84 -9.83
C PHE A 435 -6.46 15.90 -11.28
N THR A 436 -5.78 16.72 -12.09
CA THR A 436 -6.05 16.81 -13.53
C THR A 436 -4.75 16.85 -14.30
N LEU A 437 -4.76 16.24 -15.48
CA LEU A 437 -3.72 16.38 -16.50
C LEU A 437 -4.36 17.15 -17.66
N PRO A 438 -4.22 18.49 -17.70
CA PRO A 438 -4.90 19.32 -18.69
C PRO A 438 -4.61 18.85 -20.11
N GLY A 439 -5.66 18.62 -20.90
CA GLY A 439 -5.56 18.08 -22.26
C GLY A 439 -5.57 16.56 -22.37
N LEU A 440 -5.60 15.81 -21.26
CA LEU A 440 -5.73 14.35 -21.24
C LEU A 440 -7.04 13.91 -20.55
N TYR A 441 -7.07 13.99 -19.23
CA TYR A 441 -8.20 13.56 -18.40
C TYR A 441 -8.13 14.23 -17.03
N ARG A 442 -9.23 14.13 -16.29
CA ARG A 442 -9.34 14.60 -14.90
C ARG A 442 -9.75 13.45 -13.99
N VAL A 443 -9.16 13.40 -12.81
CA VAL A 443 -9.45 12.43 -11.76
C VAL A 443 -10.21 13.15 -10.65
N VAL A 444 -11.50 12.87 -10.55
CA VAL A 444 -12.41 13.47 -9.57
C VAL A 444 -12.29 12.76 -8.23
N HIS A 445 -12.23 11.43 -8.26
CA HIS A 445 -11.97 10.62 -7.08
C HIS A 445 -11.11 9.41 -7.47
N GLY A 446 -9.79 9.57 -7.38
CA GLY A 446 -8.80 8.55 -7.76
C GLY A 446 -8.56 7.49 -6.68
N ILE A 447 -8.42 7.94 -5.44
CA ILE A 447 -8.15 7.09 -4.29
C ILE A 447 -8.67 7.75 -3.01
N ASP A 448 -9.16 6.94 -2.07
CA ASP A 448 -9.60 7.39 -0.76
C ASP A 448 -8.58 6.94 0.30
N VAL A 449 -8.00 7.86 1.06
CA VAL A 449 -7.04 7.51 2.12
C VAL A 449 -7.65 6.69 3.25
N PHE A 450 -8.98 6.65 3.35
CA PHE A 450 -9.71 5.81 4.28
C PHE A 450 -10.00 4.42 3.73
N ASP A 451 -9.61 4.09 2.50
CA ASP A 451 -9.83 2.77 1.93
C ASP A 451 -9.19 1.68 2.81
N PRO A 452 -9.95 0.66 3.27
CA PRO A 452 -9.45 -0.37 4.18
C PRO A 452 -8.37 -1.28 3.57
N LYS A 453 -8.03 -1.12 2.29
CA LYS A 453 -6.83 -1.76 1.71
C LYS A 453 -5.51 -1.17 2.24
N PHE A 454 -5.52 0.06 2.76
CA PHE A 454 -4.29 0.70 3.24
C PHE A 454 -3.82 0.18 4.59
N ASN A 455 -2.59 -0.32 4.62
CA ASN A 455 -1.91 -0.81 5.82
C ASN A 455 -0.50 -0.22 5.92
N ILE A 456 -0.13 0.32 7.07
CA ILE A 456 1.22 0.85 7.32
C ILE A 456 2.08 -0.30 7.86
N VAL A 457 3.06 -0.71 7.06
CA VAL A 457 4.07 -1.70 7.45
C VAL A 457 5.43 -1.03 7.30
N SER A 458 5.99 -0.58 8.44
CA SER A 458 7.27 0.12 8.44
C SER A 458 8.42 -0.83 8.08
N PRO A 459 9.28 -0.48 7.10
CA PRO A 459 10.47 -1.26 6.82
C PRO A 459 11.50 -1.11 7.94
N GLY A 460 12.52 -1.97 7.91
CA GLY A 460 13.69 -1.89 8.78
C GLY A 460 14.98 -1.89 7.98
N ALA A 461 16.10 -1.68 8.69
CA ALA A 461 17.44 -1.88 8.16
C ALA A 461 17.99 -3.23 8.63
N ASP A 462 18.87 -3.86 7.84
CA ASP A 462 19.53 -5.10 8.27
C ASP A 462 20.42 -4.80 9.48
N MET A 463 20.05 -5.37 10.63
CA MET A 463 20.73 -5.17 11.91
C MET A 463 22.11 -5.83 11.99
N ALA A 464 22.46 -6.70 11.03
CA ALA A 464 23.81 -7.21 10.87
C ALA A 464 24.74 -6.16 10.22
N ILE A 465 24.19 -5.32 9.34
CA ILE A 465 24.92 -4.28 8.60
C ILE A 465 24.90 -2.95 9.36
N TYR A 466 23.74 -2.52 9.86
CA TYR A 466 23.55 -1.26 10.58
C TYR A 466 23.37 -1.53 12.06
N TYR A 467 24.30 -1.03 12.87
CA TYR A 467 24.29 -1.20 14.32
C TYR A 467 24.89 0.03 15.02
N PRO A 468 24.59 0.23 16.33
CA PRO A 468 25.11 1.38 17.08
C PRO A 468 26.63 1.49 17.00
N TYR A 469 27.12 2.71 16.72
CA TYR A 469 28.54 2.99 16.54
C TYR A 469 29.39 2.70 17.80
N THR A 470 28.73 2.62 18.97
CA THR A 470 29.29 2.34 20.29
C THR A 470 29.61 0.87 20.53
N GLU A 471 29.13 -0.06 19.69
CA GLU A 471 29.40 -1.50 19.81
C GLU A 471 30.79 -1.85 19.26
N GLU A 472 31.85 -1.46 19.96
CA GLU A 472 33.25 -1.57 19.51
C GLU A 472 33.65 -2.97 19.01
N LYS A 473 33.11 -4.04 19.62
CA LYS A 473 33.40 -5.43 19.25
C LYS A 473 32.88 -5.81 17.86
N ARG A 474 31.84 -5.14 17.38
CA ARG A 474 31.25 -5.39 16.04
C ARG A 474 31.83 -4.49 14.97
N ARG A 475 32.61 -3.46 15.33
CA ARG A 475 33.18 -2.51 14.37
C ARG A 475 34.12 -3.22 13.41
N LEU A 476 33.88 -3.04 12.12
CA LEU A 476 34.71 -3.60 11.04
C LEU A 476 35.95 -2.73 10.82
N LYS A 477 36.90 -2.79 11.78
CA LYS A 477 38.13 -1.96 11.76
C LYS A 477 39.01 -2.20 10.53
N ALA A 478 38.82 -3.33 9.84
CA ALA A 478 39.52 -3.64 8.60
C ALA A 478 39.26 -2.63 7.48
N PHE A 479 38.09 -1.97 7.46
CA PHE A 479 37.75 -0.95 6.46
C PHE A 479 38.28 0.44 6.79
N HIS A 480 38.87 0.66 7.97
CA HIS A 480 39.34 1.99 8.36
C HIS A 480 40.35 2.59 7.37
N PRO A 481 41.36 1.86 6.86
CA PRO A 481 42.30 2.43 5.89
C PRO A 481 41.61 2.90 4.59
N GLU A 482 40.66 2.13 4.07
CA GLU A 482 39.90 2.48 2.87
C GLU A 482 38.98 3.69 3.13
N ILE A 483 38.33 3.75 4.29
CA ILE A 483 37.49 4.88 4.69
C ILE A 483 38.33 6.15 4.93
N GLU A 484 39.52 6.02 5.53
CA GLU A 484 40.43 7.15 5.73
C GLU A 484 40.96 7.70 4.40
N GLU A 485 41.26 6.83 3.44
CA GLU A 485 41.59 7.25 2.07
C GLU A 485 40.42 8.01 1.44
N LEU A 486 39.21 7.43 1.49
CA LEU A 486 38.02 8.04 0.89
C LEU A 486 37.64 9.41 1.48
N LEU A 487 37.89 9.63 2.78
CA LEU A 487 37.47 10.86 3.48
C LEU A 487 38.56 11.91 3.63
N PHE A 488 39.83 11.51 3.71
CA PHE A 488 40.95 12.38 4.10
C PHE A 488 42.11 12.41 3.11
N SER A 489 42.06 11.61 2.02
CA SER A 489 43.07 11.69 0.95
C SER A 489 43.07 13.09 0.32
N SER A 490 44.25 13.53 -0.12
CA SER A 490 44.40 14.79 -0.88
C SER A 490 44.43 14.56 -2.39
N VAL A 491 44.11 13.34 -2.84
CA VAL A 491 44.10 12.96 -4.26
C VAL A 491 42.69 13.17 -4.81
N GLU A 492 42.51 14.09 -5.75
CA GLU A 492 41.23 14.26 -6.46
C GLU A 492 41.18 13.32 -7.67
N ASN A 493 40.12 12.51 -7.77
CA ASN A 493 39.90 11.58 -8.89
C ASN A 493 38.39 11.36 -9.17
N GLU A 494 38.02 10.34 -9.95
CA GLU A 494 36.60 10.04 -10.23
C GLU A 494 35.86 9.36 -9.06
N GLU A 495 36.57 8.88 -8.03
CA GLU A 495 36.02 8.23 -6.83
C GLU A 495 35.74 9.23 -5.71
N HIS A 496 36.60 10.23 -5.51
CA HIS A 496 36.43 11.30 -4.52
C HIS A 496 37.03 12.64 -4.97
N LEU A 497 36.34 13.73 -4.62
CA LEU A 497 36.61 15.13 -5.00
C LEU A 497 37.10 15.96 -3.82
#